data_AF-A0A974WG34-F1
#
_entry.id   AF-A0A974WG34-F1
#
_cell.length_a   1.000
_cell.length_b   1.000
_cell.length_c   1.000
_cell.angle_alpha   90.00
_cell.angle_beta   90.00
_cell.angle_gamma   90.00
#
_symmetry.space_group_name_H-M   'P 1'
#
loop_
_entity.id
_entity.type
_entity.pdbx_description
1 polymer ?
#
loop_
_entity_poly.entity_id
_entity_poly.type
_entity_poly.pdbx_seq_one_letter_code
_entity_poly.pdbx_strand_id
1 'polypeptide(L)'
;MKAFFIVALLFIAANDFRIMEYNGSEVRTTFDVDSKFYGTYKGRKSGYLELKQDGTGIYHYDVFGFAPASCKKQPIQIEWGFLIDENDKVVQFTREYGMSYPILFKSTGETKFQGCQKEVLLDFIMEYKSGQLGVSSSDDWTKN
;
A
#
# COMPACT_ATOMS: atom_id res chain seq x y z
N MET A 1 33.64 -13.23 -41.77
CA MET A 1 33.32 -12.19 -40.76
C MET A 1 31.98 -12.53 -40.16
N LYS A 2 31.92 -12.85 -38.86
CA LYS A 2 30.66 -13.14 -38.15
C LYS A 2 30.20 -11.86 -37.45
N ALA A 3 29.07 -11.30 -37.89
CA ALA A 3 28.47 -10.14 -37.25
C ALA A 3 27.80 -10.58 -35.94
N PHE A 4 28.26 -10.01 -34.82
CA PHE A 4 27.62 -10.16 -33.52
C PHE A 4 26.47 -9.15 -33.43
N PHE A 5 25.24 -9.64 -33.46
CA PHE A 5 24.05 -8.81 -33.30
C PHE A 5 23.77 -8.66 -31.80
N ILE A 6 24.21 -7.55 -31.21
CA ILE A 6 23.89 -7.20 -29.82
C ILE A 6 22.49 -6.59 -29.83
N VAL A 7 21.49 -7.37 -29.42
CA VAL A 7 20.16 -6.85 -29.11
C VAL A 7 20.26 -6.12 -27.77
N ALA A 8 20.35 -4.79 -27.82
CA ALA A 8 20.15 -3.96 -26.64
C ALA A 8 18.66 -3.95 -26.30
N LEU A 9 18.27 -4.76 -25.30
CA LEU A 9 16.97 -4.62 -24.65
C LEU A 9 16.95 -3.28 -23.90
N LEU A 10 16.34 -2.27 -24.51
CA LEU A 10 15.92 -1.06 -23.82
C LEU A 10 14.80 -1.48 -22.85
N PHE A 11 15.17 -1.76 -21.60
CA PHE A 11 14.22 -1.74 -20.49
C PHE A 11 13.72 -0.30 -20.36
N ILE A 12 12.56 -0.04 -20.94
CA ILE A 12 11.76 1.11 -20.56
C ILE A 12 11.42 0.85 -19.09
N ALA A 13 12.12 1.51 -18.17
CA ALA A 13 11.74 1.51 -16.77
C ALA A 13 10.30 2.04 -16.73
N ALA A 14 9.34 1.14 -16.47
CA ALA A 14 8.01 1.57 -16.08
C ALA A 14 8.23 2.46 -14.86
N ASN A 15 7.77 3.71 -14.91
CA ASN A 15 7.86 4.56 -13.73
C ASN A 15 6.99 3.90 -12.64
N ASP A 16 7.61 3.41 -11.58
CA ASP A 16 6.94 2.79 -10.42
C ASP A 16 6.18 3.82 -9.57
N PHE A 17 6.02 5.03 -10.10
CA PHE A 17 5.27 6.13 -9.55
C PHE A 17 3.81 6.10 -9.98
N ARG A 18 2.93 6.44 -9.04
CA ARG A 18 1.50 6.65 -9.29
C ARG A 18 1.07 8.00 -8.75
N ILE A 19 0.00 8.53 -9.34
CA ILE A 19 -0.70 9.70 -8.81
C ILE A 19 -2.01 9.20 -8.22
N MET A 20 -2.23 9.48 -6.94
CA MET A 20 -3.49 9.22 -6.26
C MET A 20 -4.10 10.52 -5.80
N GLU A 21 -5.40 10.70 -6.03
CA GLU A 21 -6.13 11.85 -5.47
C GLU A 21 -6.50 11.54 -4.02
N TYR A 22 -6.06 12.38 -3.08
CA TYR A 22 -6.40 12.27 -1.68
C TYR A 22 -6.79 13.65 -1.13
N ASN A 23 -8.00 13.76 -0.57
CA ASN A 23 -8.58 15.01 -0.07
C ASN A 23 -8.53 16.17 -1.10
N GLY A 24 -8.81 15.86 -2.37
CA GLY A 24 -8.85 16.85 -3.46
C GLY A 24 -7.46 17.35 -3.92
N SER A 25 -6.39 16.67 -3.51
CA SER A 25 -5.02 16.96 -3.94
C SER A 25 -4.40 15.74 -4.61
N GLU A 26 -3.61 15.96 -5.66
CA GLU A 26 -2.79 14.92 -6.26
C GLU A 26 -1.60 14.61 -5.35
N VAL A 27 -1.42 13.34 -5.04
CA VAL A 27 -0.33 12.83 -4.22
C VAL A 27 0.48 11.85 -5.04
N ARG A 28 1.78 12.13 -5.17
CA ARG A 28 2.72 11.19 -5.80
C ARG A 28 3.01 10.04 -4.83
N THR A 29 2.94 8.82 -5.33
CA THR A 29 3.24 7.61 -4.57
C THR A 29 4.13 6.66 -5.36
N THR A 30 4.77 5.72 -4.68
CA THR A 30 5.54 4.62 -5.28
C THR A 30 5.19 3.28 -4.64
N PHE A 31 5.24 2.21 -5.43
CA PHE A 31 5.19 0.83 -4.93
C PHE A 31 6.54 0.10 -5.11
N ASP A 32 7.53 0.74 -5.75
CA ASP A 32 8.92 0.28 -5.75
C ASP A 32 9.60 0.69 -4.45
N VAL A 33 9.71 -0.28 -3.55
CA VAL A 33 10.23 -0.12 -2.19
C VAL A 33 10.96 -1.39 -1.77
N ASP A 34 11.63 -1.33 -0.62
CA ASP A 34 12.32 -2.50 -0.07
C ASP A 34 11.37 -3.71 0.02
N SER A 35 11.88 -4.87 -0.40
CA SER A 35 11.16 -6.14 -0.40
C SER A 35 10.49 -6.50 0.94
N LYS A 36 11.01 -5.98 2.05
CA LYS A 36 10.44 -6.16 3.38
C LYS A 36 9.00 -5.63 3.48
N PHE A 37 8.58 -4.67 2.67
CA PHE A 37 7.21 -4.13 2.72
C PHE A 37 6.17 -5.00 1.99
N TYR A 38 6.58 -5.86 1.06
CA TYR A 38 5.64 -6.72 0.31
C TYR A 38 5.23 -7.96 1.09
N GLY A 39 4.00 -8.42 0.92
CA GLY A 39 3.47 -9.64 1.54
C GLY A 39 2.21 -9.39 2.36
N THR A 40 1.91 -10.28 3.29
CA THR A 40 0.67 -10.24 4.06
C THR A 40 0.91 -9.81 5.50
N TYR A 41 0.25 -8.73 5.91
CA TYR A 41 0.10 -8.29 7.28
C TYR A 41 -1.20 -8.89 7.81
N LYS A 42 -1.15 -9.62 8.92
CA LYS A 42 -2.33 -10.30 9.48
C LYS A 42 -2.78 -9.62 10.75
N GLY A 43 -4.07 -9.42 10.85
CA GLY A 43 -4.73 -8.99 12.07
C GLY A 43 -4.94 -10.10 13.06
N ARG A 44 -5.54 -9.74 14.19
CA ARG A 44 -5.82 -10.68 15.30
C ARG A 44 -6.94 -11.65 14.97
N LYS A 45 -7.90 -11.26 14.12
CA LYS A 45 -9.03 -12.12 13.72
C LYS A 45 -8.83 -12.59 12.29
N SER A 46 -9.72 -12.20 11.38
CA SER A 46 -9.66 -12.56 9.97
C SER A 46 -9.07 -11.44 9.10
N GLY A 47 -8.82 -10.26 9.66
CA GLY A 47 -8.35 -9.10 8.94
C GLY A 47 -6.94 -9.28 8.38
N TYR A 48 -6.69 -8.71 7.21
CA TYR A 48 -5.36 -8.72 6.60
C TYR A 48 -5.19 -7.63 5.55
N LEU A 49 -3.92 -7.25 5.34
CA LEU A 49 -3.45 -6.46 4.22
C LEU A 49 -2.47 -7.30 3.40
N GLU A 50 -2.72 -7.46 2.11
CA GLU A 50 -1.75 -8.03 1.17
C GLU A 50 -1.21 -6.93 0.26
N LEU A 51 0.10 -6.75 0.23
CA LEU A 51 0.80 -5.81 -0.66
C LEU A 51 1.65 -6.58 -1.67
N LYS A 52 1.30 -6.54 -2.95
CA LYS A 52 2.06 -7.18 -4.03
C LYS A 52 3.05 -6.21 -4.66
N GLN A 53 4.12 -6.76 -5.23
CA GLN A 53 5.20 -6.00 -5.87
C GLN A 53 4.75 -5.15 -7.06
N ASP A 54 3.62 -5.46 -7.67
CA ASP A 54 3.04 -4.71 -8.79
C ASP A 54 2.17 -3.53 -8.34
N GLY A 55 2.21 -3.14 -7.06
CA GLY A 55 1.40 -2.05 -6.51
C GLY A 55 -0.10 -2.38 -6.40
N THR A 56 -0.49 -3.64 -6.55
CA THR A 56 -1.85 -4.12 -6.24
C THR A 56 -1.89 -4.86 -4.91
N GLY A 57 -3.08 -5.11 -4.39
CA GLY A 57 -3.22 -5.75 -3.10
C GLY A 57 -4.66 -6.03 -2.70
N ILE A 58 -4.81 -6.50 -1.47
CA ILE A 58 -6.10 -6.76 -0.85
C ILE A 58 -6.12 -6.16 0.55
N TYR A 59 -7.18 -5.42 0.88
CA TYR A 59 -7.46 -4.94 2.23
C TYR A 59 -8.73 -5.62 2.76
N HIS A 60 -8.63 -6.32 3.88
CA HIS A 60 -9.78 -6.96 4.52
C HIS A 60 -9.84 -6.60 6.00
N TYR A 61 -10.87 -5.84 6.40
CA TYR A 61 -11.04 -5.42 7.79
C TYR A 61 -11.22 -6.59 8.77
N ASP A 62 -10.63 -6.48 9.97
CA ASP A 62 -10.97 -7.36 11.10
C ASP A 62 -12.44 -7.15 11.54
N VAL A 63 -12.90 -5.90 11.48
CA VAL A 63 -14.27 -5.50 11.77
C VAL A 63 -14.66 -4.42 10.76
N PHE A 64 -15.60 -4.76 9.86
CA PHE A 64 -16.06 -3.86 8.79
C PHE A 64 -16.92 -2.67 9.29
N GLY A 65 -17.12 -2.55 10.60
CA GLY A 65 -17.89 -1.48 11.24
C GLY A 65 -19.36 -1.41 10.79
N PHE A 66 -19.95 -0.23 10.91
CA PHE A 66 -21.27 0.08 10.36
C PHE A 66 -21.13 0.41 8.87
N ALA A 67 -21.78 -0.38 8.03
CA ALA A 67 -21.88 -0.12 6.60
C ALA A 67 -23.36 -0.14 6.17
N PRO A 68 -23.76 0.68 5.19
CA PRO A 68 -25.09 0.61 4.61
C PRO A 68 -25.39 -0.81 4.11
N ALA A 69 -26.66 -1.23 4.11
CA ALA A 69 -27.05 -2.56 3.65
C ALA A 69 -26.64 -2.86 2.20
N SER A 70 -26.49 -1.82 1.38
CA SER A 70 -26.01 -1.91 -0.01
C SER A 70 -24.51 -2.19 -0.14
N CYS A 71 -23.73 -2.07 0.94
CA CYS A 71 -22.29 -2.26 0.91
C CYS A 71 -21.92 -3.74 1.08
N LYS A 72 -21.27 -4.31 0.06
CA LYS A 72 -20.79 -5.71 0.09
C LYS A 72 -19.64 -5.86 1.10
N LYS A 73 -19.84 -6.73 2.09
CA LYS A 73 -18.84 -7.09 3.11
C LYS A 73 -17.85 -8.13 2.58
N GLN A 74 -17.00 -7.72 1.65
CA GLN A 74 -15.97 -8.56 1.02
C GLN A 74 -14.60 -7.88 1.11
N PRO A 75 -13.49 -8.60 0.91
CA PRO A 75 -12.17 -7.99 0.77
C PRO A 75 -12.16 -6.91 -0.33
N ILE A 76 -11.47 -5.81 -0.06
CA ILE A 76 -11.33 -4.66 -0.96
C ILE A 76 -10.09 -4.91 -1.82
N GLN A 77 -10.26 -4.96 -3.14
CA GLN A 77 -9.13 -4.92 -4.07
C GLN A 77 -8.56 -3.51 -4.08
N ILE A 78 -7.25 -3.39 -3.96
CA ILE A 78 -6.59 -2.10 -3.83
C ILE A 78 -5.46 -1.94 -4.83
N GLU A 79 -5.25 -0.70 -5.25
CA GLU A 79 -3.95 -0.18 -5.65
C GLU A 79 -3.32 0.53 -4.44
N TRP A 80 -2.00 0.45 -4.30
CA TRP A 80 -1.32 1.05 -3.17
C TRP A 80 -0.03 1.74 -3.57
N GLY A 81 0.43 2.67 -2.72
CA GLY A 81 1.75 3.28 -2.84
C GLY A 81 2.12 4.12 -1.62
N PHE A 82 3.40 4.11 -1.27
CA PHE A 82 3.98 5.00 -0.27
C PHE A 82 4.11 6.40 -0.82
N LEU A 83 3.86 7.42 0.02
CA LEU A 83 4.05 8.81 -0.39
C LEU A 83 5.52 9.08 -0.72
N ILE A 84 5.75 9.88 -1.78
CA ILE A 84 7.09 10.36 -2.14
C ILE A 84 7.18 11.88 -2.00
N ASP A 85 8.35 12.37 -1.63
CA ASP A 85 8.66 13.79 -1.56
C ASP A 85 9.11 14.36 -2.91
N GLU A 86 9.45 15.65 -2.92
CA GLU A 86 9.95 16.38 -4.09
C GLU A 86 11.32 15.88 -4.61
N ASN A 87 12.03 15.06 -3.83
CA ASN A 87 13.31 14.46 -4.19
C ASN A 87 13.16 12.98 -4.56
N ASP A 88 11.94 12.53 -4.86
CA ASP A 88 11.57 11.14 -5.19
C ASP A 88 11.94 10.14 -4.07
N LYS A 89 11.98 10.58 -2.81
CA LYS A 89 12.22 9.72 -1.65
C LYS A 89 10.92 9.36 -0.97
N VAL A 90 10.82 8.12 -0.49
CA VAL A 90 9.71 7.69 0.35
C VAL A 90 9.66 8.55 1.62
N VAL A 91 8.51 9.19 1.84
CA VAL A 91 8.25 9.97 3.05
C VAL A 91 8.25 9.02 4.24
N GLN A 92 8.97 9.40 5.29
CA GLN A 92 9.01 8.62 6.53
C GLN A 92 9.14 9.55 7.75
N PHE A 93 8.61 9.10 8.89
CA PHE A 93 8.68 9.83 10.15
C PHE A 93 9.31 8.97 11.24
N THR A 94 10.28 9.54 11.95
CA THR A 94 10.83 8.92 13.16
C THR A 94 9.82 9.02 14.30
N ARG A 95 9.56 7.88 14.96
CA ARG A 95 8.72 7.76 16.15
C ARG A 95 9.54 7.15 17.29
N GLU A 96 9.05 7.26 18.52
CA GLU A 96 9.72 6.68 19.69
C GLU A 96 9.94 5.16 19.54
N TYR A 97 9.02 4.47 18.87
CA TYR A 97 9.00 3.02 18.72
C TYR A 97 9.54 2.51 17.37
N GLY A 98 9.98 3.39 16.46
CA GLY A 98 10.48 3.00 15.14
C GLY A 98 10.27 4.06 14.06
N MET A 99 10.07 3.62 12.81
CA MET A 99 9.79 4.46 11.65
C MET A 99 8.35 4.26 11.17
N SER A 100 7.74 5.34 10.66
CA SER A 100 6.38 5.35 10.13
C SER A 100 6.39 5.79 8.67
N TYR A 101 5.78 5.00 7.80
CA TYR A 101 5.76 5.18 6.35
C TYR A 101 4.30 5.41 5.90
N PRO A 102 3.93 6.64 5.51
CA PRO A 102 2.58 6.93 5.04
C PRO A 102 2.30 6.20 3.73
N ILE A 103 1.16 5.53 3.66
CA ILE A 103 0.74 4.73 2.51
C ILE A 103 -0.70 5.08 2.13
N LEU A 104 -0.96 5.22 0.84
CA LEU A 104 -2.30 5.35 0.31
C LEU A 104 -2.76 4.02 -0.27
N PHE A 105 -4.01 3.68 0.01
CA PHE A 105 -4.74 2.59 -0.61
C PHE A 105 -5.91 3.17 -1.39
N LYS A 106 -6.05 2.80 -2.66
CA LYS A 106 -7.19 3.15 -3.51
C LYS A 106 -7.98 1.89 -3.82
N SER A 107 -9.27 1.88 -3.52
CA SER A 107 -10.15 0.79 -3.93
C SER A 107 -10.32 0.78 -5.45
N THR A 108 -10.22 -0.39 -6.07
CA THR A 108 -10.48 -0.61 -7.50
C THR A 108 -11.79 -1.32 -7.77
N GLY A 109 -12.57 -1.63 -6.73
CA GLY A 109 -13.81 -2.39 -6.82
C GLY A 109 -15.05 -1.66 -6.28
N GLU A 110 -16.17 -2.38 -6.23
CA GLU A 110 -17.43 -1.86 -5.70
C GLU A 110 -17.39 -1.60 -4.18
N THR A 111 -16.62 -2.42 -3.44
CA THR A 111 -16.45 -2.25 -2.00
C THR A 111 -15.37 -1.20 -1.74
N LYS A 112 -15.69 -0.19 -0.94
CA LYS A 112 -14.80 0.92 -0.58
C LYS A 112 -14.52 0.95 0.92
N PHE A 113 -13.56 1.75 1.34
CA PHE A 113 -13.15 1.88 2.75
C PHE A 113 -14.22 2.57 3.60
N GLN A 114 -14.13 2.37 4.92
CA GLN A 114 -14.99 3.02 5.92
C GLN A 114 -16.49 2.84 5.60
N GLY A 115 -16.93 1.58 5.42
CA GLY A 115 -18.34 1.28 5.13
C GLY A 115 -18.78 1.74 3.73
N CYS A 116 -17.93 1.54 2.73
CA CYS A 116 -18.13 1.97 1.34
C CYS A 116 -18.17 3.50 1.11
N GLN A 117 -17.67 4.32 2.04
CA GLN A 117 -17.72 5.78 1.94
C GLN A 117 -16.50 6.41 1.29
N LYS A 118 -15.33 5.79 1.43
CA LYS A 118 -14.05 6.35 0.96
C LYS A 118 -13.38 5.47 -0.06
N GLU A 119 -13.07 6.04 -1.22
CA GLU A 119 -12.32 5.34 -2.26
C GLU A 119 -10.83 5.22 -1.93
N VAL A 120 -10.27 6.25 -1.28
CA VAL A 120 -8.86 6.28 -0.89
C VAL A 120 -8.75 6.33 0.64
N LEU A 121 -7.86 5.51 1.19
CA LEU A 121 -7.53 5.46 2.61
C LEU A 121 -6.05 5.77 2.79
N LEU A 122 -5.75 6.75 3.66
CA LEU A 122 -4.40 6.96 4.19
C LEU A 122 -4.21 6.11 5.43
N ASP A 123 -3.07 5.43 5.49
CA ASP A 123 -2.62 4.65 6.62
C ASP A 123 -1.10 4.77 6.77
N PHE A 124 -0.52 4.00 7.69
CA PHE A 124 0.91 3.95 7.92
C PHE A 124 1.37 2.51 8.07
N ILE A 125 2.44 2.14 7.34
CA ILE A 125 3.23 0.97 7.67
C ILE A 125 4.27 1.40 8.71
N MET A 126 4.34 0.65 9.81
CA MET A 126 5.29 0.87 10.89
C MET A 126 6.44 -0.12 10.77
N GLU A 127 7.67 0.35 10.90
CA GLU A 127 8.84 -0.48 11.15
C GLU A 127 9.31 -0.26 12.58
N TYR A 128 9.07 -1.23 13.45
CA TYR A 128 9.47 -1.15 14.85
C TYR A 128 10.99 -1.29 14.99
N LYS A 129 11.55 -0.80 16.10
CA LYS A 129 12.98 -0.97 16.42
C LYS A 129 13.45 -2.44 16.44
N SER A 130 12.53 -3.38 16.61
CA SER A 130 12.80 -4.83 16.53
C SER A 130 12.98 -5.35 15.10
N GLY A 131 12.71 -4.53 14.07
CA GLY A 131 12.64 -4.93 12.67
C GLY A 131 11.29 -5.50 12.24
N GLN A 132 10.35 -5.69 13.18
CA GLN A 132 8.99 -6.12 12.86
C GLN A 132 8.24 -5.02 12.09
N LEU A 133 7.39 -5.42 11.15
CA LEU A 133 6.51 -4.49 10.43
C LEU A 133 5.06 -4.64 10.90
N GLY A 134 4.34 -3.52 10.95
CA GLY A 134 2.90 -3.49 11.25
C GLY A 134 2.12 -2.41 10.52
N VAL A 135 0.80 -2.39 10.71
CA VAL A 135 -0.11 -1.41 10.08
C VAL A 135 -0.84 -0.61 11.16
N SER A 136 -0.82 0.73 11.06
CA SER A 136 -1.25 1.61 12.15
C SER A 136 -2.77 1.67 12.36
N SER A 137 -3.59 1.61 11.31
CA SER A 137 -5.04 1.85 11.44
C SER A 137 -5.85 0.63 11.94
N SER A 138 -5.21 -0.53 12.08
CA SER A 138 -5.93 -1.81 12.03
C SER A 138 -5.75 -2.69 13.29
N ASP A 139 -5.46 -2.12 14.46
CA ASP A 139 -5.32 -2.85 15.74
C ASP A 139 -4.35 -4.05 15.65
N ASP A 140 -3.04 -3.74 15.54
CA ASP A 140 -1.95 -4.71 15.67
C ASP A 140 -1.78 -5.69 14.50
N TRP A 141 -2.10 -5.28 13.28
CA TRP A 141 -1.73 -6.07 12.11
C TRP A 141 -0.22 -6.12 11.99
N THR A 142 0.32 -7.33 11.94
CA THR A 142 1.77 -7.56 11.91
C THR A 142 2.15 -8.45 10.74
N LYS A 143 3.37 -8.22 10.23
CA LYS A 143 3.97 -9.08 9.23
C LYS A 143 4.89 -10.08 9.94
N ASN A 144 4.65 -11.37 9.71
CA ASN A 144 5.50 -12.47 10.18
C ASN A 144 6.50 -12.89 9.11
#